data_AF-M1MI20-F1
#
_entry.id   AF-M1MI20-F1
#
_cell.length_a   1.000
_cell.length_b   1.000
_cell.length_c   1.000
_cell.angle_alpha   90.00
_cell.angle_beta   90.00
_cell.angle_gamma   90.00
#
_symmetry.space_group_name_H-M   'P 1'
#
loop_
_entity.id
_entity.type
_entity.pdbx_description
1 polymer ?
#
loop_
_entity_poly.entity_id
_entity_poly.type
_entity_poly.pdbx_seq_one_letter_code
_entity_poly.pdbx_strand_id
1 'polypeptide(L)'
;MKKLLIAVLILGTINFTGCDPKSADDKAVKETTRSTTTTDTKTNNDKTNAAKSDTTATTAKTDTARATTSDGKQLGYVKKLYEESGSKYISIQYIQWLSGEEAIKAIMEDDKCTREEAQSRYTNDYYIRDKNKEVKKVKVSNNATYSIIKTGAEATKSNFDEVKKELGETTQGILCDVTIKDNEVTDLKQKYHP
;
A
#
# COMPACT_ATOMS: atom_id res chain seq x y z
N MET A 1 35.62 -2.83 -46.92
CA MET A 1 34.41 -2.06 -47.29
C MET A 1 33.66 -1.74 -46.00
N LYS A 2 33.89 -0.58 -45.36
CA LYS A 2 33.05 0.63 -45.49
C LYS A 2 31.55 0.34 -45.62
N LYS A 3 30.80 0.56 -44.53
CA LYS A 3 29.62 1.44 -44.52
C LYS A 3 29.34 1.96 -43.11
N LEU A 4 29.64 3.24 -42.94
CA LEU A 4 29.24 4.10 -41.83
C LEU A 4 27.74 4.39 -41.97
N LEU A 5 26.99 4.42 -40.86
CA LEU A 5 25.63 4.98 -40.85
C LEU A 5 25.52 5.98 -39.69
N ILE A 6 25.51 7.25 -40.06
CA ILE A 6 25.24 8.38 -39.19
C ILE A 6 23.73 8.54 -39.09
N ALA A 7 23.20 8.65 -37.86
CA ALA A 7 21.85 9.13 -37.61
C ALA A 7 21.91 10.45 -36.84
N VAL A 8 21.76 11.55 -37.56
CA VAL A 8 21.49 12.88 -36.96
C VAL A 8 20.01 12.92 -36.60
N LEU A 9 19.68 13.43 -35.41
CA LEU A 9 18.34 13.97 -35.15
C LEU A 9 18.44 15.38 -34.56
N ILE A 10 17.51 16.24 -34.97
CA ILE A 10 17.58 17.70 -34.85
C ILE A 10 16.72 18.19 -33.67
N LEU A 11 17.04 19.39 -33.19
CA LEU A 11 16.42 20.10 -32.08
C LEU A 11 14.89 20.19 -32.17
N GLY A 12 14.25 20.22 -30.99
CA GLY A 12 12.93 20.82 -30.79
C GLY A 12 12.92 21.60 -29.48
N THR A 13 12.91 22.93 -29.54
CA THR A 13 12.70 23.80 -28.38
C THR A 13 11.20 23.98 -28.12
N ILE A 14 10.80 23.98 -26.84
CA ILE A 14 9.40 24.20 -26.45
C ILE A 14 9.33 25.43 -25.54
N ASN A 15 8.62 26.46 -25.98
CA ASN A 15 8.31 27.63 -25.16
C ASN A 15 7.10 27.32 -24.28
N PHE A 16 7.17 27.63 -22.98
CA PHE A 16 6.01 27.66 -22.09
C PHE A 16 5.59 29.10 -21.84
N THR A 17 4.54 29.54 -22.54
CA THR A 17 3.75 30.72 -22.16
C THR A 17 2.86 30.37 -20.98
N GLY A 18 2.90 31.18 -19.91
CA GLY A 18 2.12 30.93 -18.69
C GLY A 18 0.65 31.33 -18.80
N CYS A 19 -0.11 31.02 -17.75
CA CYS A 19 -1.40 31.66 -17.46
C CYS A 19 -1.69 31.54 -15.95
N ASP A 20 -1.75 32.68 -15.25
CA ASP A 20 -2.31 32.78 -13.89
C ASP A 20 -3.84 32.62 -13.93
N PRO A 21 -4.47 32.25 -12.81
CA PRO A 21 -5.58 33.07 -12.34
C PRO A 21 -5.50 33.47 -10.85
N LYS A 22 -5.74 34.76 -10.59
CA LYS A 22 -6.17 35.29 -9.28
C LYS A 22 -7.68 35.08 -9.09
N SER A 23 -8.10 34.73 -7.87
CA SER A 23 -9.25 35.31 -7.09
C SER A 23 -9.33 34.50 -5.79
N ALA A 24 -9.12 35.01 -4.57
CA ALA A 24 -9.68 36.16 -3.85
C ALA A 24 -11.05 35.88 -3.21
N ASP A 25 -11.06 35.99 -1.87
CA ASP A 25 -12.16 36.34 -0.94
C ASP A 25 -13.39 35.41 -0.81
N ASP A 26 -14.18 35.41 0.27
CA ASP A 26 -14.01 35.69 1.72
C ASP A 26 -15.38 35.34 2.40
N LYS A 27 -15.40 35.23 3.73
CA LYS A 27 -16.58 35.20 4.63
C LYS A 27 -17.41 33.91 4.67
N ALA A 28 -18.09 33.56 5.76
CA ALA A 28 -17.91 33.70 7.22
C ALA A 28 -19.24 33.24 7.86
N VAL A 29 -19.14 32.35 8.86
CA VAL A 29 -19.94 32.27 10.09
C VAL A 29 -21.41 32.74 10.07
N LYS A 30 -22.34 31.82 10.40
CA LYS A 30 -23.36 32.13 11.41
C LYS A 30 -23.82 30.91 12.22
N GLU A 31 -23.41 30.85 13.48
CA GLU A 31 -24.07 30.01 14.48
C GLU A 31 -25.47 30.55 14.79
N THR A 32 -26.40 29.68 15.21
CA THR A 32 -27.60 30.12 15.94
C THR A 32 -28.01 29.04 16.94
N THR A 33 -27.65 29.30 18.19
CA THR A 33 -28.12 28.62 19.40
C THR A 33 -29.55 29.07 19.74
N ARG A 34 -30.42 28.18 20.24
CA ARG A 34 -31.03 28.26 21.61
C ARG A 34 -32.12 27.22 21.85
N SER A 35 -32.11 26.66 23.07
CA SER A 35 -33.06 25.69 23.63
C SER A 35 -34.36 26.30 24.17
N THR A 36 -35.39 25.45 24.35
CA THR A 36 -36.36 25.59 25.45
C THR A 36 -36.95 24.23 25.89
N THR A 37 -37.40 24.16 27.14
CA THR A 37 -37.91 22.96 27.86
C THR A 37 -39.45 23.09 28.10
N THR A 38 -40.21 22.22 28.80
CA THR A 38 -39.89 21.18 29.81
C THR A 38 -41.09 20.22 29.98
N THR A 39 -40.87 18.95 30.36
CA THR A 39 -41.79 18.13 31.23
C THR A 39 -43.13 17.66 30.57
N ASP A 40 -43.73 16.49 30.82
CA ASP A 40 -43.76 15.64 32.03
C ASP A 40 -43.91 14.10 31.79
N THR A 41 -43.72 13.39 32.90
CA THR A 41 -43.76 11.96 33.27
C THR A 41 -44.94 11.11 32.79
N LYS A 42 -44.65 9.86 32.35
CA LYS A 42 -45.44 8.69 32.80
C LYS A 42 -44.65 7.38 32.86
N THR A 43 -44.61 6.78 34.04
CA THR A 43 -44.07 5.45 34.35
C THR A 43 -44.79 4.33 33.58
N ASN A 44 -44.05 3.33 33.13
CA ASN A 44 -44.50 1.94 33.06
C ASN A 44 -43.30 0.99 33.21
N ASN A 45 -43.40 0.04 34.14
CA ASN A 45 -42.49 -1.09 34.22
C ASN A 45 -42.79 -2.06 33.08
N ASP A 46 -41.78 -2.47 32.31
CA ASP A 46 -41.78 -3.77 31.68
C ASP A 46 -40.38 -4.41 31.74
N LYS A 47 -40.34 -5.73 31.72
CA LYS A 47 -39.26 -6.60 32.18
C LYS A 47 -38.85 -7.53 31.04
N THR A 48 -37.78 -7.20 30.31
CA THR A 48 -37.22 -8.15 29.34
C THR A 48 -35.74 -7.94 29.01
N ASN A 49 -35.01 -9.06 29.05
CA ASN A 49 -33.77 -9.38 28.33
C ASN A 49 -32.67 -8.31 28.17
N ALA A 50 -31.74 -8.28 29.13
CA ALA A 50 -30.37 -7.86 28.86
C ALA A 50 -29.63 -8.95 28.05
N ALA A 51 -29.78 -8.93 26.73
CA ALA A 51 -28.91 -9.72 25.85
C ALA A 51 -27.49 -9.13 25.86
N LYS A 52 -26.53 -9.91 26.36
CA LYS A 52 -25.11 -9.54 26.39
C LYS A 52 -24.58 -9.43 24.96
N SER A 53 -24.43 -8.22 24.45
CA SER A 53 -23.85 -7.95 23.12
C SER A 53 -22.36 -8.31 23.14
N ASP A 54 -22.04 -9.51 22.66
CA ASP A 54 -20.68 -10.02 22.57
C ASP A 54 -19.99 -9.46 21.32
N THR A 55 -19.35 -8.29 21.47
CA THR A 55 -18.59 -7.64 20.40
C THR A 55 -17.35 -8.45 20.08
N THR A 56 -17.52 -9.46 19.24
CA THR A 56 -16.43 -10.29 18.72
C THR A 56 -15.57 -9.45 17.80
N ALA A 57 -14.41 -9.02 18.30
CA ALA A 57 -13.39 -8.37 17.49
C ALA A 57 -12.80 -9.38 16.48
N THR A 58 -13.20 -9.27 15.22
CA THR A 58 -12.60 -10.04 14.12
C THR A 58 -11.19 -9.55 13.85
N THR A 59 -10.22 -10.04 14.63
CA THR A 59 -8.80 -9.95 14.27
C THR A 59 -8.59 -10.79 13.02
N ALA A 60 -8.45 -10.13 11.87
CA ALA A 60 -8.10 -10.79 10.63
C ALA A 60 -6.76 -11.51 10.82
N LYS A 61 -6.79 -12.85 10.80
CA LYS A 61 -5.56 -13.63 10.71
C LYS A 61 -4.94 -13.36 9.35
N THR A 62 -3.78 -12.71 9.33
CA THR A 62 -2.90 -12.75 8.17
C THR A 62 -2.48 -14.21 8.01
N ASP A 63 -2.96 -14.91 6.98
CA ASP A 63 -2.54 -16.29 6.77
C ASP A 63 -1.03 -16.33 6.51
N THR A 64 -0.29 -16.93 7.46
CA THR A 64 1.17 -17.13 7.42
C THR A 64 1.53 -18.22 6.42
N ALA A 65 1.10 -18.03 5.18
CA ALA A 65 1.50 -18.81 4.03
C ALA A 65 2.89 -18.37 3.56
N ARG A 66 3.64 -19.33 3.01
CA ARG A 66 4.81 -19.07 2.17
C ARG A 66 4.37 -18.15 1.04
N ALA A 67 5.00 -16.98 0.89
CA ALA A 67 4.51 -16.00 -0.08
C ALA A 67 4.58 -16.55 -1.51
N THR A 68 3.40 -16.76 -2.08
CA THR A 68 3.14 -17.41 -3.37
C THR A 68 2.33 -16.47 -4.27
N THR A 69 2.38 -16.71 -5.58
CA THR A 69 1.46 -16.12 -6.57
C THR A 69 0.08 -16.77 -6.48
N SER A 70 -0.48 -16.81 -5.27
CA SER A 70 -1.85 -17.20 -4.99
C SER A 70 -2.71 -15.95 -4.92
N ASP A 71 -3.96 -16.05 -5.36
CA ASP A 71 -4.93 -14.97 -5.30
C ASP A 71 -5.07 -14.37 -3.88
N GLY A 72 -5.42 -13.08 -3.82
CA GLY A 72 -5.52 -12.31 -2.59
C GLY A 72 -4.47 -11.22 -2.46
N LYS A 73 -4.36 -10.66 -1.25
CA LYS A 73 -3.44 -9.55 -0.94
C LYS A 73 -2.09 -10.11 -0.49
N GLN A 74 -1.06 -9.82 -1.27
CA GLN A 74 0.33 -10.16 -1.01
C GLN A 74 1.12 -8.90 -0.63
N LEU A 75 2.30 -9.09 -0.03
CA LEU A 75 3.24 -8.01 0.28
C LEU A 75 4.60 -8.32 -0.34
N GLY A 76 5.26 -7.31 -0.91
CA GLY A 76 6.58 -7.49 -1.49
C GLY A 76 7.30 -6.19 -1.84
N TYR A 77 8.60 -6.31 -2.08
CA TYR A 77 9.41 -5.28 -2.70
C TYR A 77 9.22 -5.36 -4.22
N VAL A 78 8.51 -4.38 -4.78
CA VAL A 78 8.34 -4.23 -6.23
C VAL A 78 9.53 -3.47 -6.79
N LYS A 79 10.34 -4.14 -7.61
CA LYS A 79 11.62 -3.63 -8.14
C LYS A 79 11.49 -2.85 -9.44
N LYS A 80 10.40 -3.11 -10.18
CA LYS A 80 10.08 -2.47 -11.47
C LYS A 80 8.61 -2.71 -11.83
N LEU A 81 7.96 -1.70 -12.39
CA LEU A 81 6.73 -1.81 -13.18
C LEU A 81 7.08 -1.48 -14.64
N TYR A 82 6.71 -2.32 -15.60
CA TYR A 82 7.17 -2.20 -16.98
C TYR A 82 6.21 -2.79 -18.00
N GLU A 83 6.53 -2.56 -19.27
CA GLU A 83 5.82 -3.15 -20.41
C GLU A 83 6.78 -4.02 -21.21
N GLU A 84 6.28 -5.15 -21.70
CA GLU A 84 7.00 -6.09 -22.54
C GLU A 84 6.00 -6.68 -23.53
N SER A 85 6.28 -6.58 -24.83
CA SER A 85 5.41 -7.10 -25.91
C SER A 85 3.94 -6.65 -25.81
N GLY A 86 3.71 -5.39 -25.41
CA GLY A 86 2.37 -4.80 -25.26
C GLY A 86 1.58 -5.24 -24.01
N SER A 87 2.19 -6.03 -23.12
CA SER A 87 1.61 -6.42 -21.83
C SER A 87 2.36 -5.76 -20.66
N LYS A 88 1.64 -5.46 -19.58
CA LYS A 88 2.17 -4.84 -18.36
C LYS A 88 2.62 -5.90 -17.36
N TYR A 89 3.72 -5.65 -16.66
CA TYR A 89 4.32 -6.57 -15.69
C TYR A 89 4.91 -5.83 -14.49
N ILE A 90 4.92 -6.48 -13.33
CA ILE A 90 5.82 -6.15 -12.22
C ILE A 90 6.89 -7.22 -12.03
N SER A 91 8.05 -6.78 -11.53
CA SER A 91 9.04 -7.65 -10.89
C SER A 91 8.93 -7.49 -9.38
N ILE A 92 8.52 -8.53 -8.65
CA ILE A 92 8.28 -8.50 -7.20
C ILE A 92 9.08 -9.56 -6.47
N GLN A 93 9.72 -9.16 -5.35
CA GLN A 93 10.28 -10.07 -4.36
C GLN A 93 9.33 -10.08 -3.15
N TYR A 94 8.68 -11.21 -2.89
CA TYR A 94 7.69 -11.30 -1.83
C TYR A 94 8.34 -11.40 -0.44
N ILE A 95 7.69 -10.78 0.54
CA ILE A 95 8.12 -10.76 1.94
C ILE A 95 6.94 -11.05 2.88
N GLN A 96 7.23 -11.30 4.16
CA GLN A 96 6.20 -11.41 5.19
C GLN A 96 6.29 -10.22 6.15
N TRP A 97 5.15 -9.67 6.55
CA TRP A 97 5.04 -8.67 7.62
C TRP A 97 4.41 -9.35 8.82
N LEU A 98 5.23 -9.70 9.79
CA LEU A 98 4.84 -10.47 10.98
C LEU A 98 4.73 -9.52 12.17
N SER A 99 3.90 -9.85 13.16
CA SER A 99 3.79 -9.09 14.40
C SER A 99 3.62 -10.03 15.61
N GLY A 100 3.82 -9.48 16.80
CA GLY A 100 3.73 -10.19 18.07
C GLY A 100 4.56 -11.47 18.09
N GLU A 101 3.93 -12.56 18.55
CA GLU A 101 4.61 -13.85 18.74
C GLU A 101 5.15 -14.47 17.43
N GLU A 102 4.52 -14.21 16.28
CA GLU A 102 5.00 -14.71 14.98
C GLU A 102 6.28 -13.98 14.54
N ALA A 103 6.38 -12.68 14.83
CA ALA A 103 7.61 -11.91 14.59
C ALA A 103 8.76 -12.41 15.48
N ILE A 104 8.52 -12.60 16.79
CA ILE A 104 9.54 -13.14 17.71
C ILE A 104 10.06 -14.50 17.23
N LYS A 105 9.15 -15.42 16.87
CA LYS A 105 9.54 -16.74 16.32
C LYS A 105 10.35 -16.62 15.04
N ALA A 106 9.96 -15.76 14.11
CA ALA A 106 10.69 -15.56 12.87
C ALA A 106 12.11 -14.99 13.08
N ILE A 107 12.27 -14.06 14.02
CA ILE A 107 13.59 -13.53 14.43
C ILE A 107 14.45 -14.65 15.03
N MET A 108 13.92 -15.44 15.98
CA MET A 108 14.63 -16.60 16.54
C MET A 108 15.05 -17.61 15.47
N GLU A 109 14.16 -17.89 14.51
CA GLU A 109 14.41 -18.83 13.41
C GLU A 109 15.49 -18.36 12.43
N ASP A 110 15.56 -17.06 12.13
CA ASP A 110 16.48 -16.51 11.13
C ASP A 110 17.83 -16.15 11.75
N ASP A 111 17.84 -15.52 12.92
CA ASP A 111 19.06 -15.07 13.61
C ASP A 111 19.71 -16.13 14.52
N LYS A 112 19.03 -17.25 14.76
CA LYS A 112 19.47 -18.35 15.67
C LYS A 112 19.71 -17.90 17.12
N CYS A 113 18.89 -16.97 17.60
CA CYS A 113 19.02 -16.33 18.90
C CYS A 113 17.99 -16.86 19.94
N THR A 114 18.18 -16.51 21.22
CA THR A 114 17.19 -16.82 22.27
C THR A 114 15.93 -15.96 22.15
N ARG A 115 14.91 -16.27 22.94
CA ARG A 115 13.67 -15.47 22.97
C ARG A 115 13.93 -14.04 23.46
N GLU A 116 14.75 -13.89 24.49
CA GLU A 116 15.12 -12.62 25.10
C GLU A 116 15.87 -11.74 24.10
N GLU A 117 16.80 -12.33 23.35
CA GLU A 117 17.50 -11.65 22.25
C GLU A 117 16.55 -11.24 21.13
N ALA A 118 15.63 -12.12 20.71
CA ALA A 118 14.63 -11.79 19.70
C ALA A 118 13.67 -10.67 20.15
N GLN A 119 13.24 -10.69 21.42
CA GLN A 119 12.44 -9.62 22.02
C GLN A 119 13.19 -8.28 22.04
N SER A 120 14.50 -8.28 22.32
CA SER A 120 15.31 -7.05 22.28
C SER A 120 15.46 -6.45 20.87
N ARG A 121 15.30 -7.27 19.81
CA ARG A 121 15.40 -6.85 18.39
C ARG A 121 14.04 -6.45 17.80
N TYR A 122 12.94 -6.86 18.43
CA TYR A 122 11.58 -6.54 18.00
C TYR A 122 11.15 -5.17 18.54
N THR A 123 11.64 -4.09 17.92
CA THR A 123 11.46 -2.71 18.42
C THR A 123 10.27 -1.96 17.82
N ASN A 124 9.77 -2.40 16.66
CA ASN A 124 8.85 -1.58 15.83
C ASN A 124 7.41 -2.13 15.79
N ASP A 125 7.04 -3.06 16.68
CA ASP A 125 5.77 -3.82 16.65
C ASP A 125 5.50 -4.61 15.34
N TYR A 126 6.54 -4.81 14.53
CA TYR A 126 6.54 -5.74 13.40
C TYR A 126 7.94 -6.26 13.09
N TYR A 127 7.99 -7.34 12.32
CA TYR A 127 9.20 -7.86 11.68
C TYR A 127 8.93 -8.10 10.18
N ILE A 128 9.74 -7.46 9.33
CA ILE A 128 9.73 -7.70 7.88
C ILE A 128 10.68 -8.87 7.59
N ARG A 129 10.12 -10.04 7.31
CA ARG A 129 10.87 -11.25 7.00
C ARG A 129 11.10 -11.36 5.50
N ASP A 130 12.29 -10.97 5.05
CA ASP A 130 12.75 -11.15 3.67
C ASP A 130 13.64 -12.40 3.51
N LYS A 131 13.02 -13.57 3.63
CA LYS A 131 13.70 -14.88 3.55
C LYS A 131 13.78 -15.44 2.12
N ASN A 132 12.85 -15.07 1.25
CA ASN A 132 12.85 -15.51 -0.14
C ASN A 132 13.36 -14.39 -1.07
N LYS A 133 14.60 -14.52 -1.55
CA LYS A 133 15.20 -13.55 -2.48
C LYS A 133 14.74 -13.73 -3.94
N GLU A 134 13.85 -14.68 -4.22
CA GLU A 134 13.33 -14.91 -5.57
C GLU A 134 12.49 -13.72 -6.06
N VAL A 135 12.82 -13.21 -7.24
CA VAL A 135 12.05 -12.17 -7.92
C VAL A 135 11.12 -12.83 -8.94
N LYS A 136 9.80 -12.65 -8.77
CA LYS A 136 8.77 -13.14 -9.68
C LYS A 136 8.38 -12.05 -10.68
N LYS A 137 8.22 -12.43 -11.95
CA LYS A 137 7.51 -11.63 -12.97
C LYS A 137 6.02 -11.96 -12.86
N VAL A 138 5.18 -10.96 -12.62
CA VAL A 138 3.73 -11.11 -12.53
C VAL A 138 3.08 -10.17 -13.53
N LYS A 139 2.10 -10.67 -14.32
CA LYS A 139 1.36 -9.85 -15.27
C LYS A 139 0.45 -8.87 -14.51
N VAL A 140 0.32 -7.66 -15.02
CA VAL A 140 -0.57 -6.63 -14.47
C VAL A 140 -1.80 -6.54 -15.35
N SER A 141 -2.98 -6.51 -14.74
CA SER A 141 -4.23 -6.43 -15.48
C SER A 141 -4.39 -5.08 -16.16
N ASN A 142 -5.04 -5.05 -17.32
CA ASN A 142 -5.32 -3.80 -18.05
C ASN A 142 -6.19 -2.83 -17.23
N ASN A 143 -7.01 -3.36 -16.31
CA ASN A 143 -7.89 -2.60 -15.42
C ASN A 143 -7.30 -2.39 -14.01
N ALA A 144 -6.00 -2.68 -13.80
CA ALA A 144 -5.39 -2.58 -12.48
C ALA A 144 -5.40 -1.15 -11.92
N THR A 145 -5.60 -1.03 -10.60
CA THR A 145 -5.47 0.23 -9.87
C THR A 145 -4.05 0.41 -9.31
N TYR A 146 -3.62 1.66 -9.20
CA TYR A 146 -2.29 2.02 -8.70
C TYR A 146 -2.41 3.16 -7.68
N SER A 147 -1.67 3.06 -6.57
CA SER A 147 -1.54 4.14 -5.59
C SER A 147 -0.10 4.25 -5.08
N ILE A 148 0.46 5.46 -5.08
CA ILE A 148 1.82 5.76 -4.61
C ILE A 148 1.84 6.91 -3.61
N ILE A 149 2.85 6.93 -2.76
CA ILE A 149 3.10 7.96 -1.75
C ILE A 149 3.96 9.04 -2.39
N LYS A 150 3.36 10.19 -2.71
CA LYS A 150 4.07 11.33 -3.28
C LYS A 150 4.62 12.27 -2.20
N THR A 151 3.92 12.37 -1.08
CA THR A 151 4.27 13.15 0.11
C THR A 151 3.65 12.52 1.36
N GLY A 152 4.30 12.64 2.51
CA GLY A 152 3.83 12.06 3.77
C GLY A 152 3.90 10.52 3.79
N ALA A 153 2.89 9.88 4.39
CA ALA A 153 2.81 8.42 4.55
C ALA A 153 1.63 7.76 3.83
N GLU A 154 0.73 8.55 3.24
CA GLU A 154 -0.51 8.05 2.61
C GLU A 154 -0.35 7.89 1.10
N ALA A 155 -0.78 6.74 0.59
CA ALA A 155 -0.72 6.44 -0.84
C ALA A 155 -1.95 7.02 -1.55
N THR A 156 -1.71 7.79 -2.62
CA THR A 156 -2.73 8.46 -3.43
C THR A 156 -2.86 7.79 -4.80
N LYS A 157 -4.08 7.74 -5.34
CA LYS A 157 -4.36 7.15 -6.65
C LYS A 157 -3.50 7.79 -7.74
N SER A 158 -2.88 6.96 -8.57
CA SER A 158 -2.00 7.37 -9.66
C SER A 158 -2.26 6.54 -10.93
N ASN A 159 -1.63 6.94 -12.04
CA ASN A 159 -1.66 6.18 -13.29
C ASN A 159 -0.40 5.30 -13.46
N PHE A 160 -0.42 4.44 -14.47
CA PHE A 160 0.65 3.49 -14.76
C PHE A 160 2.02 4.17 -14.96
N ASP A 161 2.09 5.28 -15.71
CA ASP A 161 3.34 5.94 -16.04
C ASP A 161 3.96 6.68 -14.84
N GLU A 162 3.12 7.29 -14.00
CA GLU A 162 3.54 7.84 -12.70
C GLU A 162 4.16 6.77 -11.81
N VAL A 163 3.48 5.63 -11.65
CA VAL A 163 3.96 4.54 -10.78
C VAL A 163 5.18 3.83 -11.37
N LYS A 164 5.27 3.70 -12.70
CA LYS A 164 6.46 3.21 -13.41
C LYS A 164 7.67 4.12 -13.22
N LYS A 165 7.45 5.45 -13.21
CA LYS A 165 8.50 6.42 -12.90
C LYS A 165 8.94 6.35 -11.43
N GLU A 166 7.99 6.24 -10.50
CA GLU A 166 8.24 6.22 -9.05
C GLU A 166 8.97 4.95 -8.61
N LEU A 167 8.51 3.77 -9.05
CA LEU A 167 9.16 2.49 -8.74
C LEU A 167 10.54 2.35 -9.38
N GLY A 168 10.74 2.99 -10.53
CA GLY A 168 11.98 2.99 -11.30
C GLY A 168 12.51 1.60 -11.63
N GLU A 169 13.83 1.49 -11.72
CA GLU A 169 14.56 0.23 -11.53
C GLU A 169 15.34 0.34 -10.23
N THR A 170 14.89 -0.35 -9.19
CA THR A 170 15.53 -0.30 -7.87
C THR A 170 16.01 -1.69 -7.44
N THR A 171 17.26 -1.76 -6.94
CA THR A 171 17.86 -3.03 -6.47
C THR A 171 17.14 -3.57 -5.23
N GLN A 172 16.75 -2.65 -4.34
CA GLN A 172 16.04 -2.92 -3.08
C GLN A 172 14.53 -3.10 -3.29
N GLY A 173 13.95 -2.41 -4.28
CA GLY A 173 12.50 -2.38 -4.53
C GLY A 173 11.76 -1.43 -3.58
N ILE A 174 10.55 -1.04 -3.97
CA ILE A 174 9.64 -0.26 -3.12
C ILE A 174 8.62 -1.20 -2.48
N LEU A 175 8.39 -1.07 -1.18
CA LEU A 175 7.43 -1.89 -0.46
C LEU A 175 6.00 -1.60 -0.94
N CYS A 176 5.31 -2.63 -1.43
CA CYS A 176 3.94 -2.53 -1.91
C CYS A 176 3.06 -3.66 -1.37
N ASP A 177 1.83 -3.30 -1.02
CA ASP A 177 0.70 -4.23 -1.02
C ASP A 177 0.30 -4.50 -2.48
N VAL A 178 0.14 -5.78 -2.84
CA VAL A 178 -0.18 -6.21 -4.20
C VAL A 178 -1.35 -7.19 -4.17
N THR A 179 -2.47 -6.84 -4.80
CA THR A 179 -3.61 -7.75 -4.92
C THR A 179 -3.53 -8.52 -6.23
N ILE A 180 -3.54 -9.84 -6.15
CA ILE A 180 -3.53 -10.77 -7.29
C ILE A 180 -4.91 -11.44 -7.41
N LYS A 181 -5.42 -11.55 -8.63
CA LYS A 181 -6.60 -12.35 -9.00
C LYS A 181 -6.39 -12.94 -10.38
N ASP A 182 -6.77 -14.20 -10.58
CA ASP A 182 -6.64 -14.89 -11.88
C ASP A 182 -5.19 -14.87 -12.44
N ASN A 183 -4.19 -14.88 -11.54
CA ASN A 183 -2.75 -14.68 -11.81
C ASN A 183 -2.34 -13.29 -12.37
N GLU A 184 -3.23 -12.30 -12.37
CA GLU A 184 -2.91 -10.90 -12.71
C GLU A 184 -2.92 -10.00 -11.47
N VAL A 185 -2.03 -9.00 -11.42
CA VAL A 185 -2.11 -7.92 -10.44
C VAL A 185 -3.29 -7.02 -10.78
N THR A 186 -4.22 -6.86 -9.85
CA THR A 186 -5.40 -5.98 -9.99
C THR A 186 -5.30 -4.70 -9.17
N ASP A 187 -4.47 -4.69 -8.12
CA ASP A 187 -4.18 -3.47 -7.35
C ASP A 187 -2.73 -3.46 -6.88
N LEU A 188 -2.08 -2.30 -6.98
CA LEU A 188 -0.71 -2.05 -6.56
C LEU A 188 -0.66 -0.77 -5.70
N LYS A 189 -0.52 -0.95 -4.39
CA LYS A 189 -0.49 0.15 -3.42
C LYS A 189 0.85 0.19 -2.69
N GLN A 190 1.61 1.27 -2.88
CA GLN A 190 2.81 1.54 -2.09
C GLN A 190 2.45 1.63 -0.60
N LYS A 191 3.26 1.00 0.24
CA LYS A 191 3.08 0.99 1.70
C LYS A 191 4.23 1.76 2.34
N TYR A 192 3.90 2.76 3.16
CA TYR A 192 4.89 3.44 3.97
C TYR A 192 5.48 2.46 4.99
N HIS A 193 6.80 2.48 5.11
CA HIS A 193 7.48 2.05 6.32
C HIS A 193 8.44 3.18 6.72
N PRO A 194 8.49 3.58 8.00
CA PRO A 194 9.54 4.44 8.51
C PRO A 194 10.90 3.71 8.56
#